data_AF-A0A2N9NAW3-F1
#
_entry.id   AF-A0A2N9NAW3-F1
#
_cell.length_a   1.000
_cell.length_b   1.000
_cell.length_c   1.000
_cell.angle_alpha   90.00
_cell.angle_beta   90.00
_cell.angle_gamma   90.00
#
_symmetry.space_group_name_H-M   'P 1'
#
loop_
_entity.id
_entity.type
_entity.pdbx_description
1 polymer ?
#
loop_
_entity_poly.entity_id
_entity_poly.type
_entity_poly.pdbx_seq_one_letter_code
_entity_poly.pdbx_strand_id
1 'polypeptide(L)'
;MFGTSREVFVYNQTKGTFLAFRVGVADSILGRLIGLLGRKSLKPDGGVWIVPANAIHTVGMLFSFDVVMIDKDFRVVSVTEMVKPFRVLLPKLRAESVIELPAHTIFRSRTEVGDQLLIDRYEARKVVEPLSPPCHEKVTAITPLIANRGESGDRVSRAKTSA
;
A
#
# COMPACT_ATOMS: atom_id res chain seq x y z
N MET A 1 -23.16 -18.66 -0.33
CA MET A 1 -22.28 -18.43 -1.49
C MET A 1 -21.87 -16.96 -1.48
N PHE A 2 -20.70 -16.65 -0.94
CA PHE A 2 -20.18 -15.27 -0.95
C PHE A 2 -19.49 -15.08 -2.30
N GLY A 3 -20.19 -14.42 -3.22
CA GLY A 3 -19.73 -14.16 -4.58
C GLY A 3 -18.39 -13.43 -4.59
N THR A 4 -17.60 -13.72 -5.61
CA THR A 4 -16.26 -13.20 -5.90
C THR A 4 -16.12 -11.73 -5.52
N SER A 5 -15.38 -11.42 -4.45
CA SER A 5 -15.09 -10.04 -4.08
C SER A 5 -14.33 -9.37 -5.22
N ARG A 6 -15.00 -8.43 -5.91
CA ARG A 6 -14.35 -7.54 -6.87
C ARG A 6 -13.53 -6.52 -6.09
N GLU A 7 -12.22 -6.55 -6.26
CA GLU A 7 -11.29 -5.55 -5.71
C GLU A 7 -10.85 -4.59 -6.82
N VAL A 8 -10.80 -3.31 -6.48
CA VAL A 8 -10.32 -2.22 -7.34
C VAL A 8 -9.24 -1.43 -6.60
N PHE A 9 -8.41 -0.70 -7.33
CA PHE A 9 -7.58 0.35 -6.74
C PHE A 9 -8.25 1.71 -6.93
N VAL A 10 -7.88 2.68 -6.10
CA VAL A 10 -8.34 4.07 -6.18
C VAL A 10 -7.14 4.99 -6.23
N TYR A 11 -7.00 5.70 -7.33
CA TYR A 11 -5.90 6.61 -7.61
C TYR A 11 -6.42 8.02 -7.85
N ASN A 12 -5.88 9.01 -7.15
CA ASN A 12 -6.14 10.42 -7.40
C ASN A 12 -5.28 10.89 -8.58
N GLN A 13 -5.88 11.05 -9.75
CA GLN A 13 -5.20 11.50 -10.96
C GLN A 13 -4.72 12.95 -10.84
N THR A 14 -5.46 13.80 -10.14
CA THR A 14 -5.12 15.22 -9.97
C THR A 14 -3.85 15.40 -9.14
N LYS A 15 -3.70 14.61 -8.07
CA LYS A 15 -2.57 14.73 -7.12
C LYS A 15 -1.45 13.70 -7.38
N GLY A 16 -1.72 12.70 -8.20
CA GLY A 16 -0.79 11.62 -8.50
C GLY A 16 -0.58 10.63 -7.35
N THR A 17 -1.57 10.44 -6.48
CA THR A 17 -1.45 9.67 -5.23
C THR A 17 -2.45 8.52 -5.16
N PHE A 18 -2.08 7.43 -4.50
CA PHE A 18 -3.02 6.34 -4.20
C PHE A 18 -3.80 6.63 -2.92
N LEU A 19 -5.11 6.37 -2.97
CA LEU A 19 -5.95 6.33 -1.77
C LEU A 19 -5.92 4.91 -1.19
N ALA A 20 -6.09 3.89 -2.03
CA ALA A 20 -6.03 2.48 -1.62
C ALA A 20 -5.78 1.57 -2.84
N PHE A 21 -5.24 0.38 -2.58
CA PHE A 21 -4.93 -0.62 -3.61
C PHE A 21 -5.97 -1.75 -3.66
N ARG A 22 -6.61 -2.05 -2.53
CA ARG A 22 -7.54 -3.17 -2.36
C ARG A 22 -8.87 -2.67 -1.81
N VAL A 23 -9.66 -2.07 -2.69
CA VAL A 23 -10.98 -1.55 -2.35
C VAL A 23 -12.02 -2.57 -2.77
N GLY A 24 -12.72 -3.16 -1.80
CA GLY A 24 -13.80 -4.09 -2.07
C GLY A 24 -15.05 -3.35 -2.54
N VAL A 25 -15.65 -3.80 -3.64
CA VAL A 25 -16.90 -3.22 -4.14
C VAL A 25 -18.11 -3.82 -3.41
N ALA A 26 -18.91 -2.97 -2.80
CA ALA A 26 -20.15 -3.32 -2.10
C ALA A 26 -21.37 -2.79 -2.87
N ASP A 27 -21.89 -3.61 -3.78
CA ASP A 27 -23.02 -3.28 -4.67
C ASP A 27 -24.36 -3.93 -4.27
N SER A 28 -24.32 -4.96 -3.41
CA SER A 28 -25.51 -5.68 -2.92
C SER A 28 -26.20 -4.98 -1.74
N ILE A 29 -27.51 -5.15 -1.59
CA ILE A 29 -28.31 -4.56 -0.48
C ILE A 29 -27.70 -4.94 0.89
N LEU A 30 -27.30 -6.20 1.06
CA LEU A 30 -26.64 -6.68 2.27
C LEU A 30 -25.23 -6.08 2.42
N GLY A 31 -24.46 -5.97 1.32
CA GLY A 31 -23.15 -5.32 1.33
C GLY A 31 -23.22 -3.84 1.72
N ARG A 32 -24.28 -3.13 1.31
CA ARG A 32 -24.56 -1.74 1.70
C ARG A 32 -24.96 -1.61 3.17
N LEU A 33 -25.77 -2.54 3.68
CA LEU A 33 -26.20 -2.59 5.08
C LEU A 33 -25.07 -2.99 6.03
N ILE A 34 -24.16 -3.85 5.57
CA ILE A 34 -23.06 -4.37 6.38
C ILE A 34 -21.84 -3.45 6.31
N GLY A 35 -21.49 -2.82 5.18
CA GLY A 35 -20.34 -1.90 5.10
C GLY A 35 -19.09 -2.41 5.87
N LEU A 36 -18.69 -1.68 6.92
CA LEU A 36 -17.63 -2.07 7.89
C LEU A 36 -18.14 -2.71 9.20
N LEU A 37 -19.43 -2.99 9.35
CA LEU A 37 -20.00 -3.61 10.55
C LEU A 37 -19.26 -4.90 10.90
N GLY A 38 -18.80 -4.97 12.16
CA GLY A 38 -18.07 -6.11 12.71
C GLY A 38 -16.57 -6.14 12.36
N ARG A 39 -16.04 -5.22 11.54
CA ARG A 39 -14.60 -5.11 11.33
C ARG A 39 -13.95 -4.33 12.46
N LYS A 40 -12.86 -4.88 13.01
CA LYS A 40 -12.04 -4.21 14.03
C LYS A 40 -11.10 -3.16 13.44
N SER A 41 -10.75 -3.29 12.16
CA SER A 41 -9.89 -2.37 11.42
C SER A 41 -10.01 -2.57 9.92
N LEU A 42 -9.65 -1.56 9.13
CA LEU A 42 -9.26 -1.69 7.73
C LEU A 42 -7.75 -1.91 7.62
N LYS A 43 -7.30 -2.68 6.63
CA LYS A 43 -5.87 -2.72 6.29
C LYS A 43 -5.44 -1.35 5.74
N PRO A 44 -4.20 -0.90 5.97
CA PRO A 44 -3.74 0.43 5.53
C PRO A 44 -3.87 0.68 4.02
N ASP A 45 -3.83 -0.38 3.22
CA ASP A 45 -3.95 -0.40 1.75
C ASP A 45 -5.35 -0.77 1.25
N GLY A 46 -6.28 -1.04 2.16
CA GLY A 46 -7.62 -1.51 1.87
C GLY A 46 -8.67 -0.39 1.83
N GLY A 47 -9.89 -0.77 1.46
CA GLY A 47 -11.05 0.12 1.55
C GLY A 47 -12.33 -0.59 1.16
N VAL A 48 -13.44 0.13 1.22
CA VAL A 48 -14.74 -0.33 0.69
C VAL A 48 -15.31 0.77 -0.20
N TRP A 49 -15.76 0.40 -1.39
CA TRP A 49 -16.48 1.29 -2.29
C TRP A 49 -17.94 0.84 -2.37
N ILE A 50 -18.83 1.66 -1.83
CA ILE A 50 -20.26 1.38 -1.74
C ILE A 50 -20.97 2.05 -2.91
N VAL A 51 -21.64 1.25 -3.75
CA VAL A 51 -22.26 1.73 -5.00
C VAL A 51 -23.68 1.18 -5.20
N PRO A 52 -24.66 2.03 -5.55
CA PRO A 52 -24.69 3.48 -5.29
C PRO A 52 -24.89 3.75 -3.80
N ALA A 53 -24.39 4.90 -3.35
CA ALA A 53 -24.61 5.43 -2.01
C ALA A 53 -24.42 6.95 -2.02
N ASN A 54 -25.40 7.69 -1.52
CA ASN A 54 -25.32 9.15 -1.35
C ASN A 54 -25.29 9.57 0.12
N ALA A 55 -25.33 8.62 1.05
CA ALA A 55 -25.20 8.76 2.49
C ALA A 55 -24.55 7.51 3.07
N ILE A 56 -23.88 7.66 4.22
CA ILE A 56 -23.40 6.54 5.03
C ILE A 56 -23.93 6.68 6.44
N HIS A 57 -24.45 5.58 6.96
CA HIS A 57 -24.70 5.41 8.39
C HIS A 57 -23.49 4.71 9.01
N THR A 58 -22.86 5.30 10.02
CA THR A 58 -21.69 4.68 10.70
C THR A 58 -22.09 3.82 11.90
N VAL A 59 -23.36 3.39 11.94
CA VAL A 59 -23.92 2.57 13.01
C VAL A 59 -23.26 1.19 12.96
N GLY A 60 -22.57 0.80 14.04
CA GLY A 60 -21.90 -0.50 14.14
C GLY A 60 -20.42 -0.53 13.73
N MET A 61 -19.81 0.63 13.45
CA MET A 61 -18.35 0.73 13.27
C MET A 61 -17.62 0.83 14.61
N LEU A 62 -16.44 0.22 14.72
CA LEU A 62 -15.66 0.17 15.97
C LEU A 62 -14.41 1.08 15.95
N PHE A 63 -14.12 1.73 14.83
CA PHE A 63 -12.91 2.53 14.63
C PHE A 63 -13.19 3.77 13.78
N SER A 64 -12.30 4.76 13.85
CA SER A 64 -12.35 5.96 13.02
C SER A 64 -11.80 5.70 11.63
N PHE A 65 -12.41 6.30 10.62
CA PHE A 65 -12.09 6.06 9.22
C PHE A 65 -12.32 7.34 8.40
N ASP A 66 -11.82 7.36 7.17
CA ASP A 66 -11.95 8.47 6.25
C ASP A 66 -13.01 8.15 5.19
N VAL A 67 -13.75 9.17 4.77
CA VAL A 67 -14.84 9.05 3.81
C VAL A 67 -14.63 10.00 2.64
N VAL A 68 -14.69 9.47 1.43
CA VAL A 68 -14.66 10.23 0.17
C VAL A 68 -15.91 9.93 -0.62
N MET A 69 -16.74 10.94 -0.83
CA MET A 69 -17.95 10.84 -1.66
C MET A 69 -17.61 11.33 -3.06
N ILE A 70 -18.07 10.60 -4.08
CA ILE A 70 -17.78 10.91 -5.48
C ILE A 70 -19.05 10.95 -6.33
N ASP A 71 -19.02 11.72 -7.41
CA ASP A 71 -20.09 11.73 -8.42
C ASP A 71 -19.93 10.60 -9.46
N LYS A 72 -20.85 10.58 -10.43
CA LYS A 72 -20.87 9.59 -11.53
C LYS A 72 -19.63 9.62 -12.42
N ASP A 73 -18.90 10.73 -12.44
CA ASP A 73 -17.70 10.94 -13.26
C ASP A 73 -16.42 10.73 -12.42
N PHE A 74 -16.55 10.11 -11.24
CA PHE A 74 -15.49 9.86 -10.26
C PHE A 74 -14.78 11.12 -9.76
N ARG A 75 -15.48 12.26 -9.72
CA ARG A 75 -14.96 13.48 -9.09
C ARG A 75 -15.35 13.53 -7.63
N VAL A 76 -14.42 13.97 -6.80
CA VAL A 76 -14.64 14.12 -5.35
C VAL A 76 -15.62 15.25 -5.08
N VAL A 77 -16.76 14.94 -4.47
CA VAL A 77 -17.78 15.93 -4.09
C VAL A 77 -17.75 16.28 -2.61
N SER A 78 -17.20 15.39 -1.78
CA SER A 78 -17.05 15.62 -0.35
C SER A 78 -15.93 14.74 0.20
N VAL A 79 -15.13 15.30 1.11
CA VAL A 79 -14.14 14.57 1.91
C VAL A 79 -14.50 14.76 3.38
N THR A 80 -14.35 13.71 4.19
CA THR A 80 -14.55 13.78 5.64
C THR A 80 -13.52 12.89 6.32
N GLU A 81 -12.60 13.52 7.03
CA GLU A 81 -11.56 12.83 7.79
C GLU A 81 -12.04 12.41 9.16
N MET A 82 -11.45 11.33 9.69
CA MET A 82 -11.59 10.93 11.09
C MET A 82 -13.06 10.82 11.54
N VAL A 83 -13.89 10.21 10.70
CA VAL A 83 -15.28 9.92 11.01
C VAL A 83 -15.34 8.99 12.20
N LYS A 84 -15.94 9.46 13.30
CA LYS A 84 -16.12 8.66 14.52
C LYS A 84 -17.32 7.71 14.36
N PRO A 85 -17.26 6.53 15.02
CA PRO A 85 -18.41 5.64 15.18
C PRO A 85 -19.70 6.34 15.65
N PHE A 86 -20.85 5.77 15.27
CA PHE A 86 -22.19 6.19 15.71
C PHE A 86 -22.58 7.61 15.30
N ARG A 87 -22.01 8.12 14.21
CA ARG A 87 -22.40 9.37 13.55
C ARG A 87 -23.17 9.09 12.25
N VAL A 88 -24.10 9.98 11.91
CA VAL A 88 -24.71 9.99 10.58
C VAL A 88 -24.00 11.05 9.74
N LEU A 89 -23.48 10.66 8.57
CA LEU A 89 -23.02 11.62 7.58
C LEU A 89 -24.23 12.02 6.73
N LEU A 90 -24.47 13.33 6.64
CA LEU A 90 -25.59 13.86 5.88
C LEU A 90 -25.45 13.52 4.39
N PRO A 91 -26.55 13.21 3.70
CA PRO A 91 -26.52 12.93 2.28
C PRO A 91 -26.00 14.13 1.49
N LYS A 92 -25.21 13.87 0.46
CA LYS A 92 -24.75 14.89 -0.49
C LYS A 92 -25.46 14.66 -1.82
N LEU A 93 -26.24 15.66 -2.27
CA LEU A 93 -27.05 15.58 -3.50
C LEU A 93 -26.26 15.21 -4.76
N ARG A 94 -24.97 15.54 -4.81
CA ARG A 94 -24.09 15.25 -5.96
C ARG A 94 -23.30 13.95 -5.81
N ALA A 95 -23.39 13.28 -4.67
CA ALA A 95 -22.70 12.02 -4.44
C ALA A 95 -23.52 10.86 -5.02
N GLU A 96 -22.86 10.07 -5.88
CA GLU A 96 -23.42 8.85 -6.47
C GLU A 96 -22.94 7.61 -5.73
N SER A 97 -21.71 7.66 -5.20
CA SER A 97 -21.11 6.57 -4.44
C SER A 97 -20.15 7.08 -3.37
N VAL A 98 -19.77 6.19 -2.45
CA VAL A 98 -18.89 6.53 -1.35
C VAL A 98 -17.78 5.52 -1.16
N ILE A 99 -16.57 6.01 -0.90
CA ILE A 99 -15.38 5.23 -0.60
C ILE A 99 -15.02 5.43 0.86
N GLU A 100 -14.99 4.32 1.60
CA GLU A 100 -14.55 4.23 2.99
C GLU A 100 -13.11 3.75 3.05
N LEU A 101 -12.26 4.52 3.75
CA LEU A 101 -10.81 4.34 3.77
C LEU A 101 -10.30 4.31 5.21
N PRO A 102 -9.12 3.72 5.47
CA PRO A 102 -8.46 3.84 6.76
C PRO A 102 -8.29 5.31 7.16
N ALA A 103 -8.27 5.59 8.47
CA ALA A 103 -7.99 6.93 8.97
C ALA A 103 -6.69 7.52 8.38
N HIS A 104 -6.70 8.85 8.22
CA HIS A 104 -5.60 9.65 7.68
C HIS A 104 -5.22 9.34 6.22
N THR A 105 -6.05 8.60 5.47
CA THR A 105 -5.82 8.35 4.05
C THR A 105 -6.00 9.61 3.23
N ILE A 106 -7.01 10.43 3.55
CA ILE A 106 -7.26 11.71 2.87
C ILE A 106 -6.06 12.63 3.09
N PHE A 107 -5.61 12.78 4.34
CA PHE A 107 -4.42 13.55 4.68
C PHE A 107 -3.17 13.07 3.92
N ARG A 108 -2.86 11.77 3.94
CA ARG A 108 -1.67 11.21 3.27
C ARG A 108 -1.72 11.39 1.75
N SER A 109 -2.90 11.20 1.15
CA SER A 109 -3.09 11.33 -0.29
C SER A 109 -3.24 12.78 -0.76
N ARG A 110 -3.49 13.72 0.17
CA ARG A 110 -3.82 15.14 -0.08
C ARG A 110 -5.06 15.29 -0.97
N THR A 111 -6.04 14.40 -0.78
CA THR A 111 -7.27 14.37 -1.56
C THR A 111 -8.20 15.49 -1.13
N GLU A 112 -8.69 16.26 -2.09
CA GLU A 112 -9.56 17.42 -1.86
C GLU A 112 -10.82 17.34 -2.73
N VAL A 113 -11.82 18.16 -2.40
CA VAL A 113 -13.04 18.29 -3.23
C VAL A 113 -12.66 18.84 -4.61
N GLY A 114 -13.18 18.21 -5.65
CA GLY A 114 -12.90 18.53 -7.05
C GLY A 114 -11.81 17.67 -7.69
N ASP A 115 -11.07 16.87 -6.92
CA ASP A 115 -10.08 15.94 -7.47
C ASP A 115 -10.73 14.87 -8.35
N GLN A 116 -10.00 14.45 -9.39
CA GLN A 116 -10.42 13.38 -10.30
C GLN A 116 -9.82 12.06 -9.83
N LEU A 117 -10.68 11.08 -9.56
CA LEU A 117 -10.25 9.72 -9.23
C LEU A 117 -10.29 8.82 -10.47
N LEU A 118 -9.36 7.86 -10.49
CA LEU A 118 -9.36 6.68 -11.34
C LEU A 118 -9.64 5.47 -10.45
N ILE A 119 -10.65 4.70 -10.81
CA ILE A 119 -11.02 3.46 -10.14
C ILE A 119 -11.02 2.35 -11.18
N ASP A 120 -10.14 1.36 -11.01
CA ASP A 120 -10.01 0.26 -11.95
C ASP A 120 -9.62 -1.04 -11.24
N ARG A 121 -9.80 -2.17 -11.92
CA ARG A 121 -9.56 -3.51 -11.37
C ARG A 121 -8.12 -3.69 -10.95
N TYR A 122 -7.94 -4.32 -9.80
CA TYR A 122 -6.62 -4.75 -9.37
C TYR A 122 -6.27 -6.09 -10.04
N GLU A 123 -5.61 -6.06 -11.19
CA GLU A 123 -5.03 -7.26 -11.80
C GLU A 123 -3.67 -7.56 -11.15
N ALA A 124 -3.70 -8.28 -10.03
CA ALA A 124 -2.49 -8.91 -9.52
C ALA A 124 -2.02 -9.97 -10.53
N ARG A 125 -1.02 -9.65 -11.38
CA ARG A 125 -0.25 -10.71 -12.03
C ARG A 125 0.29 -11.59 -10.92
N LYS A 126 -0.12 -12.87 -10.88
CA LYS A 126 0.58 -13.86 -10.07
C LYS A 126 2.04 -13.81 -10.51
N VAL A 127 2.92 -13.38 -9.62
CA VAL A 127 4.36 -13.60 -9.81
C VAL A 127 4.51 -15.11 -9.87
N VAL A 128 4.79 -15.64 -11.06
CA VAL A 128 5.31 -17.01 -11.20
C VAL A 128 6.61 -17.00 -10.41
N GLU A 129 6.74 -17.91 -9.44
CA GLU A 129 7.90 -17.99 -8.54
C GLU A 129 9.22 -17.82 -9.30
N PRO A 130 10.22 -17.15 -8.71
CA PRO A 130 11.48 -16.88 -9.37
C PRO A 130 12.16 -18.19 -9.77
N LEU A 131 12.60 -18.25 -11.04
CA LEU A 131 13.55 -19.25 -11.53
C LEU A 131 14.66 -19.45 -10.47
N SER A 132 14.88 -20.71 -10.10
CA SER A 132 15.94 -21.18 -9.21
C SER A 132 17.25 -20.40 -9.37
N PRO A 133 17.96 -20.08 -8.28
CA PRO A 133 19.23 -19.35 -8.36
C PRO A 133 20.25 -20.13 -9.21
N PRO A 134 21.15 -19.44 -9.94
CA PRO A 134 22.19 -20.11 -10.70
C PRO A 134 23.05 -20.99 -9.78
N CYS A 135 23.25 -22.23 -10.22
CA CYS A 135 24.05 -23.25 -9.55
C CYS A 135 25.43 -22.68 -9.19
N HIS A 136 25.83 -22.75 -7.91
CA HIS A 136 27.13 -22.29 -7.46
C HIS A 136 28.26 -22.99 -8.25
N GLU A 137 29.02 -22.21 -9.00
CA GLU A 137 30.28 -22.61 -9.63
C GLU A 137 31.27 -22.98 -8.51
N LYS A 138 31.79 -24.22 -8.56
CA LYS A 138 32.82 -24.69 -7.62
C LYS A 138 34.12 -23.94 -7.89
N VAL A 139 34.45 -22.96 -7.06
CA VAL A 139 35.79 -22.40 -6.99
C VAL A 139 36.72 -23.49 -6.46
N THR A 140 37.53 -24.07 -7.34
CA THR A 140 38.58 -25.02 -6.95
C THR A 140 39.76 -24.19 -6.42
N ALA A 141 40.10 -24.38 -5.15
CA ALA A 141 41.22 -23.69 -4.52
C ALA A 141 42.54 -24.10 -5.20
N ILE A 142 43.25 -23.13 -5.77
CA ILE A 142 44.63 -23.28 -6.23
C ILE A 142 45.52 -22.85 -5.06
N THR A 143 46.20 -23.79 -4.42
CA THR A 143 47.23 -23.52 -3.41
C THR A 143 48.51 -23.08 -4.12
N PRO A 144 49.18 -21.97 -3.74
CA PRO A 144 50.52 -21.70 -4.23
C PRO A 144 51.56 -22.45 -3.37
N LEU A 145 52.30 -23.34 -4.03
CA LEU A 145 53.51 -23.99 -3.54
C LEU A 145 54.66 -22.96 -3.58
N ILE A 146 55.06 -22.40 -2.43
CA ILE A 146 56.29 -21.60 -2.32
C ILE A 146 57.35 -22.46 -1.62
N ALA A 147 58.29 -22.96 -2.41
CA ALA A 147 59.55 -23.52 -1.96
C ALA A 147 60.60 -22.40 -1.95
N ASN A 148 61.11 -22.03 -0.78
CA ASN A 148 62.31 -21.19 -0.66
C ASN A 148 63.49 -22.07 -0.23
N ARG A 149 64.46 -22.22 -1.13
CA ARG A 149 65.81 -22.74 -0.85
C ARG A 149 66.73 -21.56 -0.49
N GLY A 150 67.49 -21.72 0.61
CA GLY A 150 68.95 -21.58 0.65
C GLY A 150 69.60 -20.19 0.55
N GLU A 151 69.97 -19.67 1.72
CA GLU A 151 71.28 -19.10 2.15
C GLU A 151 72.19 -18.31 1.19
N SER A 152 72.57 -17.09 1.62
CA SER A 152 73.95 -16.62 1.93
C SER A 152 73.92 -15.08 1.98
N GLY A 153 74.13 -14.40 3.11
CA GLY A 153 75.44 -14.05 3.65
C GLY A 153 75.84 -12.63 3.20
N ASP A 154 75.86 -11.64 4.10
CA ASP A 154 77.10 -10.94 4.50
C ASP A 154 76.87 -9.83 5.55
N ARG A 155 77.92 -9.56 6.33
CA ARG A 155 78.01 -8.58 7.42
C ARG A 155 78.06 -7.13 6.92
N VAL A 156 77.79 -6.16 7.81
CA VAL A 156 78.70 -5.07 8.25
C VAL A 156 77.94 -3.89 8.89
N SER A 157 78.13 -3.75 10.21
CA SER A 157 78.35 -2.57 11.08
C SER A 157 77.91 -1.12 10.74
N ARG A 158 77.71 -0.37 11.83
CA ARG A 158 77.84 1.11 12.06
C ARG A 158 76.61 1.95 11.66
N ALA A 159 76.20 3.02 12.36
CA ALA A 159 76.65 3.70 13.59
C ALA A 159 75.56 4.70 14.08
N LYS A 160 75.62 5.03 15.37
CA LYS A 160 75.50 6.36 16.04
C LYS A 160 74.43 7.37 15.56
N THR A 161 73.47 7.78 16.40
CA THR A 161 73.52 8.88 17.41
C THR A 161 72.95 10.21 16.88
N SER A 162 71.86 10.64 17.53
CA SER A 162 71.33 11.99 17.81
C SER A 162 71.67 13.21 16.93
N ALA A 163 70.64 14.00 16.67
CA ALA A 163 70.58 15.41 17.09
C ALA A 163 69.13 15.76 17.44
#